data_AF-A0A1V0U3D9-F1
#
_entry.id   AF-A0A1V0U3D9-F1
#
_cell.length_a   1.000
_cell.length_b   1.000
_cell.length_c   1.000
_cell.angle_alpha   90.00
_cell.angle_beta   90.00
_cell.angle_gamma   90.00
#
_symmetry.space_group_name_H-M   'P 1'
#
loop_
_entity.id
_entity.type
_entity.pdbx_description
1 polymer ?
#
loop_
_entity_poly.entity_id
_entity_poly.type
_entity_poly.pdbx_seq_one_letter_code
_entity_poly.pdbx_strand_id
1 'polypeptide(L)'
;MRPLRLPAPGHHPVPRRPRRAGRFPAFVRRSSARVAGPTRRPGKHLARGRLRRPAARGPPAGRHCGGARGRTEPHRDRPRHHPGPPHGATPHARRSLLLRPRSGAAVLNDALLRAYRSERIKALRPRVLIPLLAGTGAVSAIAAAAMVTLTSSPTTGTSGPLKPLQMVTSIVCLVLMAVAATSFTNEYRYGTWRNLLIRLPNRSQLLLGKVAGQVVLAVLVAVTTCLVTGATAWAAACLRHLDTSTWASGQAWLGSVSVALRVLAALVAATVYGAAAGLLLRSAGAALSVLFVWTLVGESVLTAFAAAQGWAVSAWLPGSALTRLASDAHWAPAALSVTAWCAVFLSGGIWYLIRTTRVT
;
A
#
# COMPACT_ATOMS: atom_id res chain seq x y z
N MET A 1 -27.86 -69.18 -48.99
CA MET A 1 -27.76 -68.00 -48.10
C MET A 1 -26.97 -66.91 -48.82
N ARG A 2 -27.57 -65.72 -48.99
CA ARG A 2 -26.96 -64.50 -49.57
C ARG A 2 -27.65 -63.28 -48.92
N PRO A 3 -27.00 -62.10 -48.86
CA PRO A 3 -27.37 -61.04 -47.91
C PRO A 3 -28.54 -60.16 -48.41
N LEU A 4 -29.32 -59.63 -47.46
CA LEU A 4 -30.39 -58.66 -47.70
C LEU A 4 -29.91 -57.23 -47.37
N ARG A 5 -30.42 -56.26 -48.14
CA ARG A 5 -30.03 -54.84 -48.11
C ARG A 5 -30.79 -54.03 -47.04
N LEU A 6 -30.18 -52.91 -46.65
CA LEU A 6 -30.73 -51.83 -45.82
C LEU A 6 -31.96 -51.13 -46.45
N PRO A 7 -32.76 -50.46 -45.61
CA PRO A 7 -33.19 -49.08 -45.90
C PRO A 7 -32.88 -48.10 -44.76
N ALA A 8 -32.87 -46.80 -45.08
CA ALA A 8 -32.59 -45.69 -44.17
C ALA A 8 -33.88 -44.92 -43.75
N PRO A 9 -33.82 -43.63 -43.32
CA PRO A 9 -33.92 -43.24 -41.92
C PRO A 9 -35.29 -42.66 -41.51
N GLY A 10 -35.73 -42.91 -40.28
CA GLY A 10 -36.96 -42.38 -39.70
C GLY A 10 -36.74 -41.26 -38.67
N HIS A 11 -37.33 -40.08 -38.90
CA HIS A 11 -37.35 -38.99 -37.92
C HIS A 11 -38.35 -39.28 -36.78
N HIS A 12 -37.94 -39.07 -35.53
CA HIS A 12 -38.87 -38.95 -34.39
C HIS A 12 -38.66 -37.63 -33.60
N PRO A 13 -39.72 -37.07 -32.98
CA PRO A 13 -39.78 -35.64 -32.73
C PRO A 13 -39.40 -35.19 -31.30
N VAL A 14 -38.98 -33.93 -31.19
CA VAL A 14 -38.67 -33.23 -29.93
C VAL A 14 -39.95 -32.76 -29.22
N PRO A 15 -40.18 -33.10 -27.94
CA PRO A 15 -41.27 -32.52 -27.15
C PRO A 15 -40.89 -31.14 -26.58
N ARG A 16 -41.76 -30.13 -26.77
CA ARG A 16 -41.61 -28.76 -26.23
C ARG A 16 -42.69 -28.42 -25.18
N ARG A 17 -42.25 -28.20 -23.93
CA ARG A 17 -42.84 -27.33 -22.86
C ARG A 17 -44.27 -27.63 -22.34
N PRO A 18 -44.55 -27.21 -21.10
CA PRO A 18 -45.30 -25.94 -20.94
C PRO A 18 -44.70 -24.95 -19.90
N ARG A 19 -45.23 -23.71 -19.90
CA ARG A 19 -44.91 -22.61 -18.95
C ARG A 19 -45.89 -22.62 -17.75
N ARG A 20 -45.41 -22.28 -16.54
CA ARG A 20 -46.07 -21.53 -15.43
C ARG A 20 -44.96 -21.18 -14.41
N ALA A 21 -44.74 -19.96 -13.91
CA ALA A 21 -45.59 -18.88 -13.38
C ALA A 21 -45.99 -19.08 -11.89
N GLY A 22 -45.53 -18.17 -11.01
CA GLY A 22 -45.76 -18.17 -9.54
C GLY A 22 -44.46 -17.88 -8.78
N ARG A 23 -44.13 -16.62 -8.48
CA ARG A 23 -44.48 -15.83 -7.28
C ARG A 23 -43.61 -16.11 -6.05
N PHE A 24 -42.77 -15.12 -5.71
CA PHE A 24 -42.19 -14.90 -4.37
C PHE A 24 -43.30 -14.77 -3.31
N PRO A 25 -42.94 -15.05 -2.04
CA PRO A 25 -43.34 -14.16 -0.96
C PRO A 25 -42.14 -13.66 -0.13
N ALA A 26 -42.25 -12.43 0.34
CA ALA A 26 -41.50 -11.89 1.47
C ALA A 26 -42.51 -11.44 2.55
N PHE A 27 -42.01 -11.18 3.76
CA PHE A 27 -42.76 -10.77 4.96
C PHE A 27 -43.64 -11.85 5.63
N VAL A 28 -43.36 -12.13 6.91
CA VAL A 28 -44.09 -11.58 8.08
C VAL A 28 -43.18 -11.73 9.32
N ARG A 29 -43.54 -11.08 10.44
CA ARG A 29 -42.66 -10.60 11.52
C ARG A 29 -43.28 -10.91 12.90
N ARG A 30 -42.45 -11.29 13.88
CA ARG A 30 -42.78 -11.50 15.33
C ARG A 30 -43.72 -12.71 15.60
N SER A 31 -43.79 -13.34 16.78
CA SER A 31 -43.24 -12.98 18.11
C SER A 31 -43.13 -14.19 19.08
N SER A 32 -42.33 -14.02 20.14
CA SER A 32 -42.50 -14.53 21.52
C SER A 32 -42.60 -16.05 21.82
N ALA A 33 -41.60 -16.53 22.57
CA ALA A 33 -41.80 -17.38 23.75
C ALA A 33 -40.93 -16.85 24.90
N ARG A 34 -41.42 -16.90 26.15
CA ARG A 34 -40.78 -16.33 27.36
C ARG A 34 -41.12 -17.20 28.57
N VAL A 35 -40.10 -17.63 29.33
CA VAL A 35 -40.18 -18.20 30.69
C VAL A 35 -38.90 -17.68 31.39
N ALA A 36 -38.92 -16.73 32.34
CA ALA A 36 -39.41 -16.76 33.74
C ALA A 36 -38.53 -17.63 34.66
N GLY A 37 -38.09 -17.21 35.85
CA GLY A 37 -38.50 -16.04 36.66
C GLY A 37 -37.36 -15.36 37.47
N PRO A 38 -37.51 -15.19 38.81
CA PRO A 38 -37.66 -13.86 39.43
C PRO A 38 -36.60 -13.58 40.55
N THR A 39 -36.52 -12.46 41.29
CA THR A 39 -37.52 -11.59 41.96
C THR A 39 -36.95 -10.21 42.42
N ARG A 40 -37.78 -9.14 42.40
CA ARG A 40 -38.05 -8.08 43.45
C ARG A 40 -36.87 -7.31 44.13
N ARG A 41 -36.94 -6.02 44.55
CA ARG A 41 -37.97 -4.93 44.58
C ARG A 41 -37.29 -3.52 44.84
N PRO A 42 -38.00 -2.36 45.05
CA PRO A 42 -37.57 -1.05 44.49
C PRO A 42 -37.64 0.21 45.41
N GLY A 43 -37.35 1.40 44.83
CA GLY A 43 -37.82 2.74 45.26
C GLY A 43 -37.26 3.82 44.29
N LYS A 44 -38.01 4.71 43.61
CA LYS A 44 -38.92 5.80 44.05
C LYS A 44 -38.17 6.90 44.85
N HIS A 45 -38.29 8.22 44.61
CA HIS A 45 -39.40 9.04 44.09
C HIS A 45 -38.95 10.47 43.66
N LEU A 46 -39.67 11.12 42.71
CA LEU A 46 -40.05 12.57 42.63
C LEU A 46 -38.94 13.68 42.50
N ALA A 47 -39.21 14.94 42.07
CA ALA A 47 -40.19 15.56 41.15
C ALA A 47 -39.96 17.09 40.99
N ARG A 48 -40.68 17.72 40.04
CA ARG A 48 -40.88 19.19 39.82
C ARG A 48 -39.64 19.92 39.24
N GLY A 49 -39.73 20.92 38.34
CA GLY A 49 -40.84 21.72 37.77
C GLY A 49 -40.44 23.20 37.81
N ARG A 50 -40.53 24.05 36.77
CA ARG A 50 -41.76 24.52 36.08
C ARG A 50 -41.42 25.50 34.93
N LEU A 51 -42.22 25.48 33.85
CA LEU A 51 -42.75 26.62 33.04
C LEU A 51 -41.73 27.59 32.33
N ARG A 52 -42.03 28.28 31.20
CA ARG A 52 -43.29 28.65 30.51
C ARG A 52 -43.27 28.45 28.97
N ARG A 53 -44.48 28.46 28.39
CA ARG A 53 -44.91 28.53 26.97
C ARG A 53 -45.79 29.81 26.82
N PRO A 54 -46.51 30.11 25.71
CA PRO A 54 -46.44 29.76 24.28
C PRO A 54 -46.45 31.02 23.36
N ALA A 55 -46.52 30.95 22.02
CA ALA A 55 -47.74 30.97 21.18
C ALA A 55 -47.34 30.77 19.68
N ALA A 56 -47.88 29.81 18.90
CA ALA A 56 -49.14 29.84 18.11
C ALA A 56 -49.03 30.68 16.80
N ARG A 57 -49.54 30.31 15.60
CA ARG A 57 -50.53 29.29 15.14
C ARG A 57 -50.26 28.86 13.67
N GLY A 58 -51.00 27.88 13.14
CA GLY A 58 -50.77 27.24 11.83
C GLY A 58 -51.96 27.21 10.82
N PRO A 59 -52.00 26.22 9.88
CA PRO A 59 -52.70 26.20 8.56
C PRO A 59 -54.00 25.29 8.57
N PRO A 60 -54.58 24.68 7.48
CA PRO A 60 -54.23 24.57 6.02
C PRO A 60 -55.37 24.54 4.94
N ALA A 61 -55.02 24.64 3.63
CA ALA A 61 -55.77 24.09 2.46
C ALA A 61 -54.95 24.18 1.13
N GLY A 62 -55.10 23.35 0.07
CA GLY A 62 -55.68 22.00 -0.04
C GLY A 62 -56.92 21.83 -0.95
N ARG A 63 -56.77 21.47 -2.24
CA ARG A 63 -57.52 20.40 -2.99
C ARG A 63 -57.30 20.36 -4.52
N HIS A 64 -57.78 19.28 -5.13
CA HIS A 64 -57.62 18.82 -6.53
C HIS A 64 -58.80 19.16 -7.46
N CYS A 65 -58.63 18.81 -8.75
CA CYS A 65 -59.61 18.69 -9.84
C CYS A 65 -60.07 20.02 -10.47
N GLY A 66 -60.29 20.13 -11.79
CA GLY A 66 -60.11 19.16 -12.89
C GLY A 66 -61.09 19.43 -14.04
N GLY A 67 -60.68 19.19 -15.30
CA GLY A 67 -61.62 19.02 -16.42
C GLY A 67 -61.74 20.15 -17.46
N ALA A 68 -61.38 19.77 -18.69
CA ALA A 68 -62.17 19.92 -19.93
C ALA A 68 -62.34 21.28 -20.66
N ARG A 69 -62.04 21.22 -21.98
CA ARG A 69 -62.50 22.08 -23.10
C ARG A 69 -61.99 23.54 -23.10
N GLY A 70 -61.63 24.16 -24.24
CA GLY A 70 -61.49 23.67 -25.62
C GLY A 70 -61.72 24.78 -26.65
N ARG A 71 -60.88 24.88 -27.70
CA ARG A 71 -60.86 25.94 -28.76
C ARG A 71 -60.47 27.33 -28.19
N THR A 72 -59.86 28.28 -28.93
CA THR A 72 -59.72 28.53 -30.38
C THR A 72 -58.32 29.07 -30.76
N GLU A 73 -57.88 28.84 -32.01
CA GLU A 73 -56.85 29.63 -32.74
C GLU A 73 -57.41 31.01 -33.21
N PRO A 74 -56.73 31.90 -33.99
CA PRO A 74 -55.38 31.85 -34.61
C PRO A 74 -54.52 33.15 -34.52
N HIS A 75 -53.35 33.10 -35.19
CA HIS A 75 -52.55 34.21 -35.74
C HIS A 75 -51.95 35.30 -34.83
N ARG A 76 -50.60 35.39 -34.86
CA ARG A 76 -49.92 36.52 -35.54
C ARG A 76 -48.45 36.25 -35.85
N ASP A 77 -48.06 36.55 -37.08
CA ASP A 77 -46.68 36.58 -37.55
C ASP A 77 -45.86 37.70 -36.91
N ARG A 78 -44.54 37.46 -36.76
CA ARG A 78 -43.51 38.36 -37.32
C ARG A 78 -42.11 37.73 -37.24
N PRO A 79 -41.30 37.82 -38.30
CA PRO A 79 -39.92 37.34 -38.30
C PRO A 79 -38.99 38.32 -37.56
N ARG A 80 -37.87 37.81 -37.01
CA ARG A 80 -36.74 38.64 -36.59
C ARG A 80 -35.46 38.17 -37.26
N HIS A 81 -34.85 39.08 -38.01
CA HIS A 81 -33.53 38.89 -38.61
C HIS A 81 -32.46 38.70 -37.52
N HIS A 82 -31.56 37.75 -37.73
CA HIS A 82 -30.27 37.72 -37.04
C HIS A 82 -29.21 38.40 -37.91
N PRO A 83 -28.48 39.41 -37.41
CA PRO A 83 -27.35 40.00 -38.14
C PRO A 83 -26.16 39.03 -38.17
N GLY A 84 -25.45 39.00 -39.31
CA GLY A 84 -24.25 38.18 -39.48
C GLY A 84 -23.04 38.70 -38.67
N PRO A 85 -22.01 37.86 -38.45
CA PRO A 85 -20.80 38.26 -37.73
C PRO A 85 -19.93 39.21 -38.59
N PRO A 86 -19.27 40.21 -37.98
CA PRO A 86 -18.42 41.13 -38.73
C PRO A 86 -17.11 40.46 -39.18
N HIS A 87 -16.79 40.61 -40.47
CA HIS A 87 -15.46 40.34 -41.00
C HIS A 87 -14.48 41.45 -40.59
N GLY A 88 -13.26 41.09 -40.17
CA GLY A 88 -12.17 42.07 -40.00
C GLY A 88 -11.37 41.94 -38.71
N ALA A 89 -10.59 40.85 -38.56
CA ALA A 89 -9.51 40.78 -37.59
C ALA A 89 -8.31 40.03 -38.18
N THR A 90 -7.10 40.52 -37.91
CA THR A 90 -5.86 40.24 -38.65
C THR A 90 -5.31 38.81 -38.48
N PRO A 91 -4.63 38.24 -39.49
CA PRO A 91 -3.98 36.95 -39.40
C PRO A 91 -2.59 37.07 -38.75
N HIS A 92 -2.51 37.45 -37.47
CA HIS A 92 -1.25 37.51 -36.74
C HIS A 92 -1.12 36.44 -35.66
N ALA A 93 0.05 35.79 -35.68
CA ALA A 93 0.56 34.97 -34.59
C ALA A 93 -0.40 33.91 -34.05
N ARG A 94 -0.84 32.99 -34.93
CA ARG A 94 -1.02 31.59 -34.50
C ARG A 94 0.35 31.11 -34.02
N ARG A 95 0.65 31.37 -32.75
CA ARG A 95 1.92 31.05 -32.09
C ARG A 95 2.00 29.53 -32.05
N SER A 96 2.48 28.95 -33.15
CA SER A 96 2.96 27.60 -33.24
C SER A 96 4.01 27.48 -32.15
N LEU A 97 3.53 26.98 -31.01
CA LEU A 97 4.34 26.59 -29.89
C LEU A 97 5.15 25.43 -30.44
N LEU A 98 6.29 25.78 -31.03
CA LEU A 98 7.36 24.87 -31.37
C LEU A 98 7.68 24.19 -30.04
N LEU A 99 7.06 23.03 -29.84
CA LEU A 99 7.48 22.05 -28.87
C LEU A 99 8.87 21.63 -29.32
N ARG A 100 9.86 22.47 -28.96
CA ARG A 100 11.28 22.22 -29.07
C ARG A 100 11.45 20.78 -28.63
N PRO A 101 11.88 19.86 -29.51
CA PRO A 101 11.75 18.44 -29.26
C PRO A 101 12.47 18.16 -27.94
N ARG A 102 11.67 17.90 -26.88
CA ARG A 102 12.22 17.56 -25.57
C ARG A 102 13.05 16.31 -25.83
N SER A 103 14.35 16.38 -25.52
CA SER A 103 15.22 15.22 -25.61
C SER A 103 14.55 14.04 -24.91
N GLY A 104 14.72 12.82 -25.43
CA GLY A 104 14.05 11.64 -24.86
C GLY A 104 14.26 11.51 -23.35
N ALA A 105 15.46 11.89 -22.88
CA ALA A 105 15.83 12.01 -21.47
C ALA A 105 14.98 13.02 -20.65
N ALA A 106 14.65 14.20 -21.21
CA ALA A 106 13.80 15.17 -20.53
C ALA A 106 12.36 14.66 -20.37
N VAL A 107 11.80 14.00 -21.39
CA VAL A 107 10.48 13.35 -21.30
C VAL A 107 10.51 12.19 -20.29
N LEU A 108 11.60 11.41 -20.26
CA LEU A 108 11.91 10.37 -19.28
C LEU A 108 11.80 10.89 -17.85
N ASN A 109 12.52 11.97 -17.58
CA ASN A 109 12.67 12.55 -16.25
C ASN A 109 11.35 13.17 -15.79
N ASP A 110 10.64 13.89 -16.68
CA ASP A 110 9.30 14.41 -16.39
C ASP A 110 8.31 13.27 -16.05
N ALA A 111 8.36 12.13 -16.73
CA ALA A 111 7.50 10.97 -16.43
C ALA A 111 7.84 10.32 -15.07
N LEU A 112 9.12 10.02 -14.82
CA LEU A 112 9.59 9.44 -13.56
C LEU A 112 9.29 10.35 -12.36
N LEU A 113 9.55 11.67 -12.49
CA LEU A 113 9.31 12.65 -11.43
C LEU A 113 7.83 12.79 -11.10
N ARG A 114 6.93 12.71 -12.10
CA ARG A 114 5.47 12.71 -11.88
C ARG A 114 5.01 11.44 -11.17
N ALA A 115 5.49 10.26 -11.59
CA ALA A 115 5.20 9.00 -10.91
C ALA A 115 5.65 9.05 -9.44
N TYR A 116 6.91 9.44 -9.20
CA TYR A 116 7.50 9.63 -7.87
C TYR A 116 6.69 10.60 -6.99
N ARG A 117 6.38 11.81 -7.49
CA ARG A 117 5.58 12.80 -6.74
C ARG A 117 4.20 12.24 -6.36
N SER A 118 3.54 11.53 -7.29
CA SER A 118 2.22 10.93 -7.03
C SER A 118 2.28 9.82 -5.98
N GLU A 119 3.33 8.99 -5.98
CA GLU A 119 3.49 7.91 -5.02
C GLU A 119 3.91 8.44 -3.64
N ARG A 120 4.80 9.44 -3.58
CA ARG A 120 5.19 10.12 -2.34
C ARG A 120 3.97 10.66 -1.59
N ILE A 121 2.99 11.23 -2.28
CA ILE A 121 1.74 11.72 -1.68
C ILE A 121 0.85 10.56 -1.16
N LYS A 122 0.97 9.35 -1.68
CA LYS A 122 0.28 8.15 -1.15
C LYS A 122 1.00 7.57 0.06
N ALA A 123 2.32 7.40 -0.05
CA ALA A 123 3.16 6.80 0.98
C ALA A 123 3.24 7.67 2.25
N LEU A 124 3.35 8.99 2.09
CA LEU A 124 3.40 9.95 3.20
C LEU A 124 2.03 10.37 3.73
N ARG A 125 0.96 9.60 3.48
CA ARG A 125 -0.35 9.89 4.09
C ARG A 125 -0.25 9.69 5.61
N PRO A 126 -0.67 10.66 6.44
CA PRO A 126 -0.56 10.55 7.91
C PRO A 126 -1.14 9.26 8.49
N ARG A 127 -2.24 8.75 7.92
CA ARG A 127 -2.90 7.49 8.32
C ARG A 127 -2.06 6.22 8.10
N VAL A 128 -1.01 6.28 7.28
CA VAL A 128 -0.06 5.17 7.04
C VAL A 128 1.29 5.49 7.69
N LEU A 129 1.76 6.73 7.51
CA LEU A 129 3.04 7.20 8.01
C LEU A 129 3.12 7.17 9.54
N ILE A 130 2.15 7.76 10.25
CA ILE A 130 2.17 7.83 11.72
C ILE A 130 2.22 6.44 12.37
N PRO A 131 1.31 5.48 12.07
CA PRO A 131 1.38 4.17 12.70
C PRO A 131 2.61 3.36 12.28
N LEU A 132 3.14 3.55 11.06
CA LEU A 132 4.37 2.90 10.64
C LEU A 132 5.58 3.40 11.45
N LEU A 133 5.78 4.72 11.51
CA LEU A 133 6.89 5.33 12.25
C LEU A 133 6.78 5.05 13.76
N ALA A 134 5.57 5.13 14.33
CA ALA A 134 5.32 4.81 15.73
C ALA A 134 5.56 3.32 16.03
N GLY A 135 5.12 2.42 15.15
CA GLY A 135 5.33 0.97 15.30
C GLY A 135 6.80 0.57 15.19
N THR A 136 7.50 0.98 14.13
CA THR A 136 8.93 0.68 13.96
C THR A 136 9.77 1.37 15.03
N GLY A 137 9.43 2.61 15.39
CA GLY A 137 10.07 3.34 16.49
C GLY A 137 9.89 2.65 17.83
N ALA A 138 8.69 2.17 18.16
CA ALA A 138 8.42 1.46 19.41
C ALA A 138 9.21 0.14 19.51
N VAL A 139 9.27 -0.66 18.43
CA VAL A 139 10.11 -1.87 18.39
C VAL A 139 11.60 -1.51 18.58
N SER A 140 12.06 -0.41 17.94
CA SER A 140 13.42 0.11 18.12
C SER A 140 13.72 0.52 19.56
N ALA A 141 12.79 1.24 20.21
CA ALA A 141 12.92 1.68 21.60
C ALA A 141 12.94 0.48 22.56
N ILE A 142 12.03 -0.49 22.39
CA ILE A 142 11.96 -1.69 23.24
C ILE A 142 13.27 -2.47 23.18
N ALA A 143 13.82 -2.70 21.98
CA ALA A 143 15.08 -3.41 21.82
C ALA A 143 16.30 -2.61 22.30
N ALA A 144 16.30 -1.28 22.13
CA ALA A 144 17.33 -0.40 22.67
C ALA A 144 17.36 -0.45 24.20
N ALA A 145 16.19 -0.30 24.83
CA ALA A 145 16.04 -0.41 26.28
C ALA A 145 16.45 -1.81 26.76
N ALA A 146 15.94 -2.89 26.14
CA ALA A 146 16.27 -4.26 26.50
C ALA A 146 17.77 -4.56 26.37
N MET A 147 18.43 -4.13 25.29
CA MET A 147 19.87 -4.35 25.13
C MET A 147 20.67 -3.58 26.19
N VAL A 148 20.30 -2.34 26.50
CA VAL A 148 20.98 -1.52 27.52
C VAL A 148 20.68 -2.01 28.95
N THR A 149 19.53 -2.63 29.24
CA THR A 149 19.22 -3.20 30.56
C THR A 149 19.85 -4.58 30.78
N LEU A 150 19.88 -5.42 29.75
CA LEU A 150 20.44 -6.78 29.82
C LEU A 150 21.98 -6.82 29.77
N THR A 151 22.64 -5.76 29.29
CA THR A 151 24.11 -5.68 29.30
C THR A 151 24.62 -5.06 30.61
N SER A 152 25.56 -5.71 31.30
CA SER A 152 26.14 -5.23 32.57
C SER A 152 27.23 -4.18 32.40
N SER A 153 27.79 -4.04 31.20
CA SER A 153 28.71 -2.96 30.80
C SER A 153 28.02 -2.02 29.81
N PRO A 154 28.43 -0.74 29.68
CA PRO A 154 28.12 0.03 28.49
C PRO A 154 28.55 -0.78 27.26
N THR A 155 27.85 -0.63 26.13
CA THR A 155 28.18 -1.35 24.89
C THR A 155 29.48 -0.83 24.29
N THR A 156 30.61 -1.22 24.88
CA THR A 156 31.96 -0.88 24.47
C THR A 156 32.23 -1.47 23.09
N GLY A 157 32.67 -0.59 22.18
CA GLY A 157 32.88 -0.93 20.79
C GLY A 157 32.52 0.22 19.85
N THR A 158 33.10 0.16 18.66
CA THR A 158 33.04 1.20 17.62
C THR A 158 31.62 1.63 17.23
N SER A 159 30.62 0.76 17.43
CA SER A 159 29.22 0.99 17.00
C SER A 159 28.43 2.01 17.82
N GLY A 160 28.95 2.47 18.97
CA GLY A 160 28.33 3.50 19.80
C GLY A 160 26.88 3.22 20.24
N PRO A 161 26.07 4.26 20.53
CA PRO A 161 24.69 4.12 21.02
C PRO A 161 23.73 3.48 20.00
N LEU A 162 24.11 3.34 18.73
CA LEU A 162 23.26 2.75 17.68
C LEU A 162 23.44 1.24 17.53
N LYS A 163 24.29 0.59 18.33
CA LYS A 163 24.44 -0.88 18.32
C LYS A 163 23.11 -1.66 18.41
N PRO A 164 22.10 -1.27 19.23
CA PRO A 164 20.83 -1.99 19.29
C PRO A 164 20.00 -1.97 18.00
N LEU A 165 20.22 -0.97 17.13
CA LEU A 165 19.50 -0.85 15.85
C LEU A 165 19.76 -2.05 14.94
N GLN A 166 20.96 -2.64 15.03
CA GLN A 166 21.36 -3.81 14.23
C GLN A 166 20.47 -5.02 14.51
N MET A 167 20.10 -5.26 15.78
CA MET A 167 19.22 -6.37 16.17
C MET A 167 17.79 -6.18 15.66
N VAL A 168 17.32 -4.93 15.62
CA VAL A 168 15.95 -4.55 15.19
C VAL A 168 15.79 -4.57 13.68
N THR A 169 16.89 -4.40 12.93
CA THR A 169 16.85 -4.16 11.48
C THR A 169 16.16 -5.28 10.71
N SER A 170 16.33 -6.55 11.10
CA SER A 170 15.65 -7.69 10.47
C SER A 170 14.12 -7.57 10.51
N ILE A 171 13.55 -7.21 11.67
CA ILE A 171 12.11 -7.00 11.86
C ILE A 171 11.62 -5.79 11.06
N VAL A 172 12.38 -4.68 11.06
CA VAL A 172 11.99 -3.47 10.29
C VAL A 172 12.09 -3.70 8.78
N CYS A 173 13.06 -4.49 8.31
CA CYS A 173 13.14 -4.95 6.92
C CYS A 173 11.90 -5.77 6.54
N LEU A 174 11.46 -6.73 7.36
CA LEU A 174 10.23 -7.51 7.12
C LEU A 174 8.98 -6.61 7.05
N VAL A 175 8.86 -5.62 7.93
CA VAL A 175 7.75 -4.65 7.91
C VAL A 175 7.77 -3.80 6.64
N LEU A 176 8.93 -3.29 6.21
CA LEU A 176 9.04 -2.51 4.97
C LEU A 176 8.79 -3.36 3.72
N MET A 177 9.28 -4.60 3.69
CA MET A 177 8.96 -5.58 2.64
C MET A 177 7.44 -5.77 2.52
N ALA A 178 6.75 -5.93 3.64
CA ALA A 178 5.30 -6.08 3.69
C ALA A 178 4.54 -4.83 3.23
N VAL A 179 4.97 -3.64 3.66
CA VAL A 179 4.37 -2.35 3.25
C VAL A 179 4.56 -2.12 1.74
N ALA A 180 5.77 -2.35 1.23
CA ALA A 180 6.06 -2.20 -0.20
C ALA A 180 5.26 -3.20 -1.06
N ALA A 181 5.23 -4.48 -0.67
CA ALA A 181 4.43 -5.49 -1.36
C ALA A 181 2.93 -5.15 -1.36
N THR A 182 2.42 -4.67 -0.23
CA THR A 182 1.03 -4.23 -0.08
C THR A 182 0.71 -2.99 -0.92
N SER A 183 1.65 -2.07 -1.11
CA SER A 183 1.47 -0.89 -1.97
C SER A 183 1.32 -1.26 -3.46
N PHE A 184 2.12 -2.22 -3.95
CA PHE A 184 2.05 -2.67 -5.35
C PHE A 184 0.82 -3.55 -5.61
N THR A 185 0.50 -4.47 -4.70
CA THR A 185 -0.64 -5.39 -4.82
C THR A 185 -1.99 -4.69 -4.67
N ASN A 186 -2.11 -3.62 -3.88
CA ASN A 186 -3.34 -2.84 -3.80
C ASN A 186 -3.74 -2.19 -5.13
N GLU A 187 -2.78 -1.73 -5.94
CA GLU A 187 -3.11 -1.17 -7.26
C GLU A 187 -3.63 -2.24 -8.25
N TYR A 188 -3.24 -3.52 -8.07
CA TYR A 188 -3.85 -4.64 -8.79
C TYR A 188 -5.26 -4.91 -8.27
N ARG A 189 -5.43 -4.96 -6.94
CA ARG A 189 -6.73 -5.21 -6.28
C ARG A 189 -7.80 -4.17 -6.61
N TYR A 190 -7.42 -2.90 -6.77
CA TYR A 190 -8.33 -1.80 -7.14
C TYR A 190 -8.39 -1.52 -8.65
N GLY A 191 -7.73 -2.34 -9.50
CA GLY A 191 -7.73 -2.18 -10.96
C GLY A 191 -7.07 -0.89 -11.49
N THR A 192 -6.36 -0.14 -10.66
CA THR A 192 -5.84 1.19 -11.01
C THR A 192 -4.64 1.13 -11.96
N TRP A 193 -3.92 0.00 -12.04
CA TRP A 193 -2.82 -0.20 -12.99
C TRP A 193 -3.17 0.14 -14.44
N ARG A 194 -4.37 -0.26 -14.92
CA ARG A 194 -4.77 0.00 -16.31
C ARG A 194 -4.86 1.51 -16.59
N ASN A 195 -5.40 2.29 -15.65
CA ASN A 195 -5.48 3.74 -15.74
C ASN A 195 -4.09 4.41 -15.67
N LEU A 196 -3.14 3.86 -14.92
CA LEU A 196 -1.76 4.35 -14.88
C LEU A 196 -1.00 4.06 -16.18
N LEU A 197 -1.13 2.85 -16.73
CA LEU A 197 -0.45 2.42 -17.95
C LEU A 197 -0.93 3.14 -19.22
N ILE A 198 -2.21 3.57 -19.26
CA ILE A 198 -2.73 4.41 -20.35
C ILE A 198 -2.13 5.83 -20.29
N ARG A 199 -1.83 6.35 -19.09
CA ARG A 199 -1.30 7.72 -18.90
C ARG A 199 0.20 7.84 -19.13
N LEU A 200 0.98 6.80 -18.81
CA LEU A 200 2.43 6.75 -19.01
C LEU A 200 2.79 5.57 -19.94
N PRO A 201 3.12 5.80 -21.23
CA PRO A 201 3.52 4.71 -22.14
C PRO A 201 4.84 4.06 -21.71
N ASN A 202 5.71 4.79 -21.02
CA ASN A 202 6.99 4.30 -20.51
C ASN A 202 6.83 3.50 -19.21
N ARG A 203 6.46 2.22 -19.35
CA ARG A 203 6.16 1.28 -18.26
C ARG A 203 7.28 1.18 -17.20
N SER A 204 8.55 1.20 -17.61
CA SER A 204 9.70 1.12 -16.71
C SER A 204 9.88 2.36 -15.82
N GLN A 205 9.66 3.57 -16.34
CA GLN A 205 9.77 4.81 -15.55
C GLN A 205 8.64 4.97 -14.54
N LEU A 206 7.42 4.52 -14.90
CA LEU A 206 6.30 4.46 -13.96
C LEU A 206 6.65 3.57 -12.75
N LEU A 207 7.22 2.38 -13.01
CA LEU A 207 7.68 1.47 -11.96
C LEU A 207 8.81 2.09 -11.11
N LEU A 208 9.87 2.60 -11.74
CA LEU A 208 11.01 3.19 -11.03
C LEU A 208 10.60 4.39 -10.17
N GLY A 209 9.72 5.27 -10.68
CA GLY A 209 9.16 6.37 -9.90
C GLY A 209 8.32 5.90 -8.72
N LYS A 210 7.56 4.81 -8.87
CA LYS A 210 6.79 4.20 -7.77
C LYS A 210 7.70 3.57 -6.70
N VAL A 211 8.74 2.83 -7.11
CA VAL A 211 9.76 2.29 -6.18
C VAL A 211 10.46 3.44 -5.44
N ALA A 212 10.89 4.49 -6.14
CA ALA A 212 11.51 5.67 -5.52
C ALA A 212 10.60 6.36 -4.49
N GLY A 213 9.27 6.37 -4.71
CA GLY A 213 8.30 6.88 -3.74
C GLY A 213 8.23 6.05 -2.45
N GLN A 214 8.38 4.72 -2.55
CA GLN A 214 8.48 3.82 -1.40
C GLN A 214 9.85 3.91 -0.70
N VAL A 215 10.94 4.12 -1.45
CA VAL A 215 12.29 4.34 -0.90
C VAL A 215 12.34 5.55 0.02
N VAL A 216 11.62 6.64 -0.28
CA VAL A 216 11.51 7.80 0.63
C VAL A 216 10.83 7.44 1.96
N LEU A 217 9.83 6.55 1.94
CA LEU A 217 9.21 6.04 3.17
C LEU A 217 10.23 5.22 3.99
N ALA A 218 11.04 4.40 3.34
CA ALA A 218 12.11 3.64 3.97
C ALA A 218 13.18 4.54 4.61
N VAL A 219 13.56 5.64 3.93
CA VAL A 219 14.48 6.66 4.47
C VAL A 219 13.91 7.30 5.74
N LEU A 220 12.62 7.67 5.77
CA LEU A 220 11.98 8.24 6.96
C LEU A 220 11.91 7.22 8.11
N VAL A 221 11.60 5.95 7.82
CA VAL A 221 11.63 4.87 8.81
C VAL A 221 13.05 4.72 9.36
N ALA A 222 14.09 4.67 8.52
CA ALA A 222 15.48 4.58 8.95
C ALA A 222 15.91 5.74 9.86
N VAL A 223 15.58 6.98 9.48
CA VAL A 223 15.89 8.19 10.28
C VAL A 223 15.18 8.14 11.63
N THR A 224 13.87 7.82 11.65
CA THR A 224 13.13 7.75 12.92
C THR A 224 13.57 6.61 13.81
N THR A 225 13.83 5.40 13.29
CA THR A 225 14.36 4.29 14.10
C THR A 225 15.76 4.60 14.61
N CYS A 226 16.61 5.28 13.83
CA CYS A 226 17.93 5.73 14.26
C CYS A 226 17.83 6.74 15.42
N LEU A 227 17.01 7.79 15.27
CA LEU A 227 16.80 8.81 16.31
C LEU A 227 16.20 8.21 17.59
N VAL A 228 15.16 7.38 17.47
CA VAL A 228 14.52 6.73 18.61
C VAL A 228 15.50 5.76 19.31
N THR A 229 16.24 4.94 18.57
CA THR A 229 17.24 4.03 19.16
C THR A 229 18.31 4.81 19.92
N GLY A 230 18.87 5.85 19.31
CA GLY A 230 19.87 6.70 19.97
C GLY A 230 19.33 7.35 21.24
N ALA A 231 18.16 7.98 21.17
CA ALA A 231 17.51 8.63 22.30
C ALA A 231 17.19 7.63 23.43
N THR A 232 16.66 6.45 23.12
CA THR A 232 16.36 5.42 24.12
C THR A 232 17.64 4.80 24.71
N ALA A 233 18.69 4.62 23.91
CA ALA A 233 19.98 4.11 24.41
C ALA A 233 20.62 5.10 25.41
N TRP A 234 20.64 6.40 25.09
CA TRP A 234 21.09 7.45 26.00
C TRP A 234 20.23 7.52 27.26
N ALA A 235 18.90 7.55 27.12
CA ALA A 235 18.00 7.59 28.29
C ALA A 235 18.18 6.38 29.20
N ALA A 236 18.25 5.16 28.64
CA ALA A 236 18.46 3.93 29.40
C ALA A 236 19.84 3.86 30.07
N ALA A 237 20.89 4.41 29.44
CA ALA A 237 22.22 4.49 30.03
C ALA A 237 22.26 5.47 31.21
N CYS A 238 21.64 6.65 31.07
CA CYS A 238 21.50 7.62 32.17
C CYS A 238 20.72 7.04 33.35
N LEU A 239 19.59 6.34 33.11
CA LEU A 239 18.79 5.69 34.15
C LEU A 239 19.54 4.58 34.90
N ARG A 240 20.61 4.02 34.32
CA ARG A 240 21.44 2.96 34.92
C ARG A 240 22.81 3.44 35.40
N HIS A 241 23.09 4.74 35.32
CA HIS A 241 24.40 5.33 35.63
C HIS A 241 25.59 4.63 34.94
N LEU A 242 25.40 4.18 33.69
CA LEU A 242 26.47 3.56 32.90
C LEU A 242 27.48 4.61 32.43
N ASP A 243 28.76 4.25 32.39
CA ASP A 243 29.80 5.13 31.84
C ASP A 243 29.65 5.26 30.31
N THR A 244 29.13 6.41 29.89
CA THR A 244 28.93 6.78 28.48
C THR A 244 30.08 7.60 27.89
N SER A 245 31.20 7.79 28.60
CA SER A 245 32.37 8.56 28.12
C SER A 245 32.84 8.07 26.73
N THR A 246 32.86 6.75 26.54
CA THR A 246 33.24 6.11 25.27
C THR A 246 32.30 6.43 24.10
N TRP A 247 31.02 6.74 24.35
CA TRP A 247 30.02 7.04 23.31
C TRP A 247 30.17 8.44 22.73
N ALA A 248 30.75 9.38 23.49
CA ALA A 248 31.08 10.73 23.02
C ALA A 248 32.39 10.78 22.22
N SER A 249 33.14 9.66 22.14
CA SER A 249 34.38 9.60 21.35
C SER A 249 34.11 9.70 19.85
N GLY A 250 35.01 10.37 19.12
CA GLY A 250 34.90 10.50 17.66
C GLY A 250 34.77 9.14 16.95
N GLN A 251 35.49 8.12 17.43
CA GLN A 251 35.45 6.76 16.87
C GLN A 251 34.07 6.09 17.06
N ALA A 252 33.41 6.27 18.21
CA ALA A 252 32.04 5.80 18.42
C ALA A 252 31.02 6.54 17.55
N TRP A 253 31.27 7.82 17.24
CA TRP A 253 30.44 8.59 16.32
C TRP A 253 30.61 8.10 14.87
N LEU A 254 31.85 7.94 14.37
CA LEU A 254 32.10 7.39 13.03
C LEU A 254 31.46 6.01 12.83
N GLY A 255 31.59 5.11 13.82
CA GLY A 255 30.95 3.80 13.73
C GLY A 255 29.42 3.84 13.86
N SER A 256 28.85 4.77 14.63
CA SER A 256 27.40 5.00 14.66
C SER A 256 26.88 5.52 13.31
N VAL A 257 27.58 6.44 12.64
CA VAL A 257 27.24 6.88 11.27
C VAL A 257 27.32 5.72 10.28
N SER A 258 28.35 4.87 10.39
CA SER A 258 28.46 3.65 9.58
C SER A 258 27.26 2.74 9.78
N VAL A 259 26.84 2.47 11.02
CA VAL A 259 25.64 1.67 11.32
C VAL A 259 24.38 2.32 10.73
N ALA A 260 24.19 3.63 10.89
CA ALA A 260 23.02 4.33 10.34
C ALA A 260 22.93 4.21 8.81
N LEU A 261 24.05 4.38 8.09
CA LEU A 261 24.11 4.24 6.63
C LEU A 261 23.86 2.79 6.17
N ARG A 262 24.40 1.82 6.89
CA ARG A 262 24.25 0.38 6.62
C ARG A 262 22.81 -0.10 6.84
N VAL A 263 22.19 0.32 7.94
CA VAL A 263 20.77 0.08 8.23
C VAL A 263 19.90 0.74 7.17
N LEU A 264 20.18 2.00 6.81
CA LEU A 264 19.47 2.68 5.71
C LEU A 264 19.54 1.88 4.40
N ALA A 265 20.72 1.39 4.01
CA ALA A 265 20.89 0.58 2.81
C ALA A 265 20.07 -0.73 2.87
N ALA A 266 20.06 -1.43 4.01
CA ALA A 266 19.25 -2.62 4.22
C ALA A 266 17.73 -2.33 4.14
N LEU A 267 17.25 -1.24 4.75
CA LEU A 267 15.83 -0.84 4.70
C LEU A 267 15.39 -0.47 3.27
N VAL A 268 16.25 0.20 2.51
CA VAL A 268 16.01 0.53 1.09
C VAL A 268 15.93 -0.74 0.23
N ALA A 269 16.88 -1.68 0.40
CA ALA A 269 16.88 -2.93 -0.35
C ALA A 269 15.69 -3.84 0.01
N ALA A 270 15.33 -3.95 1.29
CA ALA A 270 14.14 -4.65 1.75
C ALA A 270 12.86 -4.07 1.09
N THR A 271 12.77 -2.75 0.98
CA THR A 271 11.67 -2.07 0.27
C THR A 271 11.62 -2.45 -1.22
N VAL A 272 12.77 -2.59 -1.87
CA VAL A 272 12.88 -3.07 -3.26
C VAL A 272 12.43 -4.53 -3.41
N TYR A 273 12.84 -5.42 -2.50
CA TYR A 273 12.41 -6.83 -2.51
C TYR A 273 10.89 -6.95 -2.36
N GLY A 274 10.30 -6.21 -1.41
CA GLY A 274 8.85 -6.17 -1.22
C GLY A 274 8.11 -5.64 -2.45
N ALA A 275 8.59 -4.55 -3.05
CA ALA A 275 8.02 -3.98 -4.27
C ALA A 275 8.05 -4.98 -5.44
N ALA A 276 9.16 -5.69 -5.64
CA ALA A 276 9.30 -6.69 -6.69
C ALA A 276 8.40 -7.91 -6.48
N ALA A 277 8.33 -8.45 -5.25
CA ALA A 277 7.42 -9.55 -4.93
C ALA A 277 5.95 -9.16 -5.13
N GLY A 278 5.55 -7.94 -4.73
CA GLY A 278 4.20 -7.42 -4.98
C GLY A 278 3.88 -7.22 -6.47
N LEU A 279 4.87 -6.85 -7.27
CA LEU A 279 4.76 -6.70 -8.73
C LEU A 279 4.62 -8.05 -9.46
N LEU A 280 5.38 -9.06 -9.02
CA LEU A 280 5.36 -10.40 -9.60
C LEU A 280 4.09 -11.18 -9.22
N LEU A 281 3.76 -11.24 -7.93
CA LEU A 281 2.70 -12.11 -7.40
C LEU A 281 1.30 -11.50 -7.49
N ARG A 282 1.17 -10.17 -7.64
CA ARG A 282 -0.09 -9.42 -7.86
C ARG A 282 -1.17 -9.57 -6.77
N SER A 283 -0.92 -10.37 -5.74
CA SER A 283 -1.81 -10.65 -4.61
C SER A 283 -1.06 -10.39 -3.30
N ALA A 284 -1.68 -9.61 -2.40
CA ALA A 284 -1.08 -9.23 -1.12
C ALA A 284 -0.78 -10.45 -0.26
N GLY A 285 -1.75 -11.37 -0.11
CA GLY A 285 -1.58 -12.60 0.67
C GLY A 285 -0.43 -13.46 0.15
N ALA A 286 -0.40 -13.72 -1.16
CA ALA A 286 0.68 -14.52 -1.77
C ALA A 286 2.06 -13.85 -1.61
N ALA A 287 2.15 -12.54 -1.81
CA ALA A 287 3.40 -11.80 -1.66
C ALA A 287 3.93 -11.85 -0.21
N LEU A 288 3.06 -11.61 0.78
CA LEU A 288 3.45 -11.69 2.19
C LEU A 288 3.84 -13.12 2.59
N SER A 289 3.07 -14.13 2.18
CA SER A 289 3.37 -15.54 2.46
C SER A 289 4.73 -15.96 1.90
N VAL A 290 5.02 -15.68 0.62
CA VAL A 290 6.30 -16.05 0.00
C VAL A 290 7.47 -15.34 0.68
N LEU A 291 7.37 -14.02 0.91
CA LEU A 291 8.43 -13.24 1.54
C LEU A 291 8.71 -13.73 2.97
N PHE A 292 7.68 -13.93 3.79
CA PHE A 292 7.85 -14.33 5.18
C PHE A 292 8.28 -15.79 5.32
N VAL A 293 7.70 -16.72 4.56
CA VAL A 293 8.12 -18.14 4.59
C VAL A 293 9.57 -18.27 4.15
N TRP A 294 9.98 -17.56 3.09
CA TRP A 294 11.37 -17.58 2.65
C TRP A 294 12.32 -16.99 3.70
N THR A 295 12.07 -15.76 4.18
CA THR A 295 13.01 -15.06 5.07
C THR A 295 13.04 -15.61 6.50
N LEU A 296 11.92 -16.13 7.03
CA LEU A 296 11.86 -16.65 8.40
C LEU A 296 12.20 -18.14 8.50
N VAL A 297 11.82 -18.94 7.50
CA VAL A 297 11.93 -20.41 7.55
C VAL A 297 12.89 -20.94 6.49
N GLY A 298 12.69 -20.56 5.22
CA GLY A 298 13.48 -21.08 4.09
C GLY A 298 14.98 -20.83 4.23
N GLU A 299 15.38 -19.59 4.51
CA GLU A 299 16.78 -19.23 4.74
C GLU A 299 17.32 -19.80 6.05
N SER A 300 16.53 -19.86 7.11
CA SER A 300 16.91 -20.45 8.40
C SER A 300 17.24 -21.94 8.27
N VAL A 301 16.42 -22.70 7.54
CA VAL A 301 16.67 -24.13 7.25
C VAL A 301 17.88 -24.29 6.34
N LEU A 302 18.00 -23.49 5.28
CA LEU A 302 19.11 -23.61 4.34
C LEU A 302 20.46 -23.22 4.95
N THR A 303 20.49 -22.21 5.82
CA THR A 303 21.72 -21.83 6.56
C THR A 303 22.09 -22.86 7.62
N ALA A 304 21.13 -23.47 8.32
CA ALA A 304 21.40 -24.57 9.24
C ALA A 304 21.94 -25.82 8.52
N PHE A 305 21.34 -26.20 7.38
CA PHE A 305 21.81 -27.30 6.55
C PHE A 305 23.21 -27.04 5.96
N ALA A 306 23.44 -25.84 5.43
CA ALA A 306 24.75 -25.45 4.92
C ALA A 306 25.82 -25.45 6.02
N ALA A 307 25.50 -25.00 7.23
CA ALA A 307 26.41 -25.05 8.38
C ALA A 307 26.77 -26.49 8.79
N ALA A 308 25.83 -27.43 8.74
CA ALA A 308 26.11 -28.85 8.98
C ALA A 308 27.08 -29.45 7.95
N GLN A 309 27.08 -28.93 6.71
CA GLN A 309 28.02 -29.31 5.64
C GLN A 309 29.31 -28.45 5.62
N GLY A 310 29.49 -27.53 6.58
CA GLY A 310 30.64 -26.63 6.65
C GLY A 310 30.65 -25.47 5.65
N TRP A 311 29.52 -25.16 5.00
CA TRP A 311 29.39 -24.14 3.95
C TRP A 311 28.84 -22.81 4.46
N ALA A 312 29.56 -21.71 4.20
CA ALA A 312 29.18 -20.35 4.63
C ALA A 312 28.25 -19.62 3.63
N VAL A 313 27.02 -20.11 3.43
CA VAL A 313 26.09 -19.58 2.41
C VAL A 313 25.35 -18.30 2.85
N SER A 314 25.34 -17.96 4.14
CA SER A 314 24.55 -16.84 4.71
C SER A 314 24.93 -15.42 4.22
N ALA A 315 26.06 -15.24 3.54
CA ALA A 315 26.38 -13.97 2.87
C ALA A 315 25.61 -13.74 1.56
N TRP A 316 25.11 -14.81 0.93
CA TRP A 316 24.58 -14.82 -0.43
C TRP A 316 23.04 -14.89 -0.49
N LEU A 317 22.41 -15.36 0.58
CA LEU A 317 20.95 -15.45 0.70
C LEU A 317 20.32 -14.08 0.96
N PRO A 318 19.22 -13.70 0.30
CA PRO A 318 18.76 -12.31 0.26
C PRO A 318 18.36 -11.73 1.62
N GLY A 319 17.71 -12.48 2.51
CA GLY A 319 17.27 -12.01 3.84
C GLY A 319 18.41 -11.95 4.86
N SER A 320 19.25 -12.97 4.92
CA SER A 320 20.45 -12.98 5.76
C SER A 320 21.46 -11.94 5.29
N ALA A 321 21.58 -11.69 3.98
CA ALA A 321 22.42 -10.61 3.44
C ALA A 321 21.92 -9.22 3.87
N LEU A 322 20.60 -8.96 3.92
CA LEU A 322 20.06 -7.71 4.49
C LEU A 322 20.45 -7.54 5.97
N THR A 323 20.34 -8.62 6.74
CA THR A 323 20.66 -8.60 8.17
C THR A 323 22.16 -8.36 8.38
N ARG A 324 23.02 -9.09 7.66
CA ARG A 324 24.49 -8.91 7.67
C ARG A 324 24.94 -7.55 7.19
N LEU A 325 24.27 -6.99 6.18
CA LEU A 325 24.53 -5.63 5.69
C LEU A 325 24.36 -4.61 6.83
N ALA A 326 23.45 -4.83 7.78
CA ALA A 326 23.23 -3.99 8.96
C ALA A 326 24.10 -4.33 10.19
N SER A 327 24.40 -5.61 10.47
CA SER A 327 25.20 -6.04 11.63
C SER A 327 26.71 -6.06 11.40
N ASP A 328 27.18 -6.83 10.42
CA ASP A 328 28.57 -7.28 10.29
C ASP A 328 29.54 -6.18 9.83
N ALA A 329 30.63 -5.93 10.56
CA ALA A 329 31.58 -4.86 10.23
C ALA A 329 32.18 -4.98 8.81
N HIS A 330 32.36 -6.22 8.31
CA HIS A 330 32.72 -6.49 6.92
C HIS A 330 31.47 -6.51 6.02
N TRP A 331 30.93 -5.33 5.75
CA TRP A 331 29.66 -5.14 5.03
C TRP A 331 29.75 -5.37 3.51
N ALA A 332 30.95 -5.38 2.92
CA ALA A 332 31.13 -5.38 1.46
C ALA A 332 30.52 -6.61 0.74
N PRO A 333 30.71 -7.87 1.20
CA PRO A 333 30.08 -9.03 0.54
C PRO A 333 28.55 -8.99 0.62
N ALA A 334 28.01 -8.55 1.76
CA ALA A 334 26.57 -8.39 1.96
C ALA A 334 25.99 -7.26 1.10
N ALA A 335 26.72 -6.16 0.90
CA ALA A 335 26.30 -5.09 -0.02
C ALA A 335 26.28 -5.57 -1.48
N LEU A 336 27.26 -6.37 -1.90
CA LEU A 336 27.31 -6.95 -3.25
C LEU A 336 26.15 -7.93 -3.49
N SER A 337 25.88 -8.86 -2.56
CA SER A 337 24.75 -9.79 -2.70
C SER A 337 23.41 -9.07 -2.65
N VAL A 338 23.22 -8.09 -1.76
CA VAL A 338 22.00 -7.27 -1.70
C VAL A 338 21.77 -6.46 -2.97
N THR A 339 22.80 -5.83 -3.54
CA THR A 339 22.67 -5.07 -4.79
C THR A 339 22.41 -5.98 -5.99
N ALA A 340 23.05 -7.15 -6.06
CA ALA A 340 22.75 -8.16 -7.07
C ALA A 340 21.29 -8.64 -7.00
N TRP A 341 20.79 -8.99 -5.81
CA TRP A 341 19.38 -9.38 -5.63
C TRP A 341 18.41 -8.23 -5.98
N CYS A 342 18.70 -6.99 -5.59
CA CYS A 342 17.91 -5.83 -6.01
C CYS A 342 17.84 -5.71 -7.54
N ALA A 343 18.97 -5.86 -8.23
CA ALA A 343 19.05 -5.79 -9.68
C ALA A 343 18.26 -6.93 -10.35
N VAL A 344 18.40 -8.16 -9.87
CA VAL A 344 17.69 -9.35 -10.38
C VAL A 344 16.18 -9.19 -10.18
N PHE A 345 15.72 -8.84 -8.98
CA PHE A 345 14.29 -8.71 -8.68
C PHE A 345 13.62 -7.55 -9.43
N LEU A 346 14.27 -6.39 -9.54
CA LEU A 346 13.75 -5.26 -10.32
C LEU A 346 13.72 -5.59 -11.82
N SER A 347 14.80 -6.16 -12.37
CA SER A 347 14.89 -6.49 -13.79
C SER A 347 13.86 -7.56 -14.18
N GLY A 348 13.74 -8.62 -13.37
CA GLY A 348 12.73 -9.67 -13.55
C GLY A 348 11.30 -9.14 -13.44
N GLY A 349 11.02 -8.28 -12.45
CA GLY A 349 9.71 -7.64 -12.29
C GLY A 349 9.33 -6.72 -13.45
N ILE A 350 10.28 -5.89 -13.92
CA ILE A 350 10.09 -5.01 -15.09
C ILE A 350 9.86 -5.84 -16.35
N TRP A 351 10.68 -6.87 -16.60
CA TRP A 351 10.55 -7.75 -17.76
C TRP A 351 9.21 -8.51 -17.75
N TYR A 352 8.80 -9.04 -16.61
CA TYR A 352 7.50 -9.71 -16.44
C TYR A 352 6.32 -8.77 -16.72
N LEU A 353 6.37 -7.53 -16.21
CA LEU A 353 5.35 -6.53 -16.53
C LEU A 353 5.30 -6.25 -18.03
N ILE A 354 6.46 -6.01 -18.67
CA ILE A 354 6.54 -5.72 -20.11
C ILE A 354 5.96 -6.89 -20.93
N ARG A 355 6.36 -8.13 -20.64
CA ARG A 355 5.90 -9.32 -21.37
C ARG A 355 4.39 -9.53 -21.25
N THR A 356 3.85 -9.46 -20.03
CA THR A 356 2.41 -9.68 -19.80
C THR A 356 1.50 -8.56 -20.31
N THR A 357 2.04 -7.38 -20.62
CA THR A 357 1.29 -6.23 -21.16
C THR A 357 1.53 -5.99 -22.66
N ARG A 358 2.11 -6.97 -23.38
CA ARG A 358 2.21 -6.98 -24.86
C ARG A 358 1.18 -7.89 -25.54
N VAL A 359 0.39 -8.64 -24.78
CA VAL A 359 -0.57 -9.66 -25.28
C VAL A 359 -2.01 -9.11 -25.33
N THR A 360 -2.17 -7.79 -25.21
CA THR A 360 -3.43 -7.03 -25.25
C THR A 360 -3.19 -5.69 -25.91
#